data_AF-A0A2T8HZQ0-F1
#
_entry.id   AF-A0A2T8HZQ0-F1
#
_cell.length_a   1.000
_cell.length_b   1.000
_cell.length_c   1.000
_cell.angle_alpha   90.00
_cell.angle_beta   90.00
_cell.angle_gamma   90.00
#
_symmetry.space_group_name_H-M   'P 1'
#
loop_
_entity.id
_entity.type
_entity.pdbx_description
1 polymer ?
#
loop_
_entity_poly.entity_id
_entity_poly.type
_entity_poly.pdbx_seq_one_letter_code
_entity_poly.pdbx_strand_id
1 'polypeptide(L)'
;MFSPDQAKSMAKRLRVALAADAVEVSHARALELIAASFGFVDWNTAVASLTRGGPETIAFTGCSPILRIFDEAKAREFYCGFLGFTVAFEHRHTADLPLYMAVERAGLQLHLSEHHNDASPGANAFIPTTNLRALHAEVMARNYPFNRPGLEKLPWGLQMQVHDPFGNRLRFCEQGS
;
A
#
# COMPACT_ATOMS: atom_id res chain seq x y z
N MET A 1 6.21 -11.06 -9.46
CA MET A 1 7.48 -11.25 -8.71
C MET A 1 8.36 -12.18 -9.53
N PHE A 2 9.60 -11.79 -9.84
CA PHE A 2 10.53 -12.60 -10.65
C PHE A 2 11.15 -13.71 -9.79
N SER A 3 11.27 -14.93 -10.32
CA SER A 3 11.91 -16.05 -9.61
C SER A 3 13.38 -16.29 -10.05
N PRO A 4 14.21 -16.96 -9.23
CA PRO A 4 15.57 -17.32 -9.60
C PRO A 4 15.64 -18.16 -10.88
N ASP A 5 14.67 -19.05 -11.11
CA ASP A 5 14.65 -19.92 -12.29
C ASP A 5 14.31 -19.15 -13.57
N GLN A 6 13.42 -18.16 -13.47
CA GLN A 6 13.15 -17.24 -14.57
C GLN A 6 14.41 -16.44 -14.94
N ALA A 7 15.17 -15.95 -13.96
CA ALA A 7 16.42 -15.23 -14.19
C ALA A 7 17.51 -16.12 -14.83
N LYS A 8 17.64 -17.38 -14.40
CA LYS A 8 18.54 -18.37 -15.05
C LYS A 8 18.13 -18.65 -16.50
N SER A 9 16.83 -18.76 -16.77
CA SER A 9 16.31 -18.93 -18.13
C SER A 9 16.62 -17.72 -19.01
N MET A 10 16.49 -16.50 -18.48
CA MET A 10 16.89 -15.27 -19.17
C MET A 10 18.40 -15.24 -19.47
N ALA A 11 19.25 -15.61 -18.51
CA ALA A 11 20.70 -15.67 -18.73
C ALA A 11 21.07 -16.69 -19.82
N LYS A 12 20.38 -17.83 -19.88
CA LYS A 12 20.56 -18.82 -20.96
C LYS A 12 20.20 -18.22 -22.33
N ARG A 13 19.06 -17.53 -22.43
CA ARG A 13 18.62 -16.88 -23.68
C ARG A 13 19.56 -15.76 -24.10
N LEU A 14 19.99 -14.92 -23.16
CA LEU A 14 20.94 -13.84 -23.41
C LEU A 14 22.25 -14.38 -23.99
N ARG A 15 22.78 -15.47 -23.43
CA ARG A 15 24.00 -16.08 -23.96
C ARG A 15 23.83 -16.60 -25.39
N VAL A 16 22.69 -17.22 -25.69
CA VAL A 16 22.39 -17.71 -27.05
C VAL A 16 22.30 -16.54 -28.04
N ALA A 17 21.64 -15.45 -27.65
CA ALA A 17 21.52 -14.27 -28.50
C ALA A 17 22.88 -13.61 -28.76
N LEU A 18 23.71 -13.42 -27.73
CA LEU A 18 25.04 -12.82 -27.88
C LEU A 18 25.98 -13.67 -28.75
N ALA A 19 25.88 -15.00 -28.65
CA ALA A 19 26.65 -15.89 -29.50
C ALA A 19 26.29 -15.76 -31.00
N ALA A 20 25.03 -15.43 -31.32
CA ALA A 20 24.62 -15.17 -32.71
C ALA A 20 25.31 -13.93 -33.31
N ASP A 21 25.65 -12.96 -32.46
CA ASP A 21 26.41 -11.76 -32.82
C ASP A 21 27.93 -11.93 -32.63
N ALA A 22 28.42 -13.18 -32.52
CA ALA A 22 29.81 -13.54 -32.27
C ALA A 22 30.40 -12.98 -30.95
N VAL A 23 29.55 -12.67 -29.96
CA VAL A 23 29.94 -12.25 -28.62
C VAL A 23 29.85 -13.44 -27.66
N GLU A 24 31.00 -14.04 -27.36
CA GLU A 24 31.11 -15.15 -26.40
C GLU A 24 31.07 -14.62 -24.96
N VAL A 25 30.11 -15.13 -24.15
CA VAL A 25 30.04 -14.86 -22.71
C VAL A 25 29.87 -16.15 -21.93
N SER A 26 30.57 -16.25 -20.79
CA SER A 26 30.41 -17.37 -19.87
C SER A 26 29.01 -17.38 -19.25
N HIS A 27 28.56 -18.54 -18.78
CA HIS A 27 27.27 -18.65 -18.09
C HIS A 27 27.21 -17.76 -16.83
N ALA A 28 28.30 -17.74 -16.05
CA ALA A 28 28.43 -16.86 -14.89
C ALA A 28 28.31 -15.38 -15.28
N ARG A 29 28.98 -14.95 -16.37
CA ARG A 29 28.88 -13.56 -16.84
C ARG A 29 27.47 -13.19 -17.31
N ALA A 30 26.77 -14.11 -17.96
CA ALA A 30 25.38 -13.89 -18.36
C ALA A 30 24.45 -13.72 -17.14
N LEU A 31 24.68 -14.46 -16.04
CA LEU A 31 23.95 -14.28 -14.80
C LEU A 31 24.21 -12.91 -14.17
N GLU A 32 25.47 -12.44 -14.17
CA GLU A 32 25.83 -11.10 -13.70
C GLU A 32 25.16 -10.00 -14.53
N LEU A 33 25.12 -10.14 -15.86
CA LEU A 33 24.47 -9.16 -16.74
C LEU A 33 22.96 -9.08 -16.49
N ILE A 34 22.31 -10.22 -16.26
CA ILE A 34 20.90 -10.25 -15.88
C ILE A 34 20.70 -9.61 -14.50
N ALA A 35 21.54 -9.92 -13.51
CA ALA A 35 21.47 -9.29 -12.19
C ALA A 35 21.61 -7.76 -12.27
N ALA A 36 22.60 -7.27 -13.02
CA ALA A 36 22.82 -5.85 -13.24
C ALA A 36 21.64 -5.18 -13.97
N SER A 37 21.00 -5.86 -14.93
CA SER A 37 19.82 -5.31 -15.64
C SER A 37 18.62 -5.07 -14.72
N PHE A 38 18.57 -5.76 -13.57
CA PHE A 38 17.57 -5.58 -12.53
C PHE A 38 18.05 -4.69 -11.38
N GLY A 39 19.24 -4.07 -11.49
CA GLY A 39 19.79 -3.17 -10.47
C GLY A 39 20.47 -3.86 -9.29
N PHE A 40 20.76 -5.16 -9.37
CA PHE A 40 21.54 -5.86 -8.35
C PHE A 40 23.05 -5.70 -8.60
N VAL A 41 23.81 -5.68 -7.51
CA VAL A 41 25.28 -5.53 -7.54
C VAL A 41 25.95 -6.77 -8.15
N ASP A 42 25.43 -7.95 -7.82
CA ASP A 42 25.91 -9.23 -8.34
C ASP A 42 24.81 -10.29 -8.35
N TRP A 43 25.09 -11.43 -8.99
CA TRP A 43 24.17 -12.57 -9.05
C TRP A 43 23.84 -13.14 -7.67
N ASN A 44 24.78 -13.13 -6.71
CA ASN A 44 24.52 -13.66 -5.36
C ASN A 44 23.48 -12.81 -4.61
N THR A 45 23.56 -11.48 -4.74
CA THR A 45 22.61 -10.49 -4.19
C THR A 45 21.24 -10.63 -4.86
N ALA A 46 21.23 -10.82 -6.19
CA ALA A 46 20.01 -11.09 -6.93
C ALA A 46 19.36 -12.40 -6.44
N VAL A 47 20.12 -13.49 -6.33
CA VAL A 47 19.60 -14.78 -5.83
C VAL A 47 19.15 -14.66 -4.39
N ALA A 48 19.88 -14.01 -3.49
CA ALA A 48 19.44 -13.80 -2.10
C ALA A 48 18.10 -13.03 -2.02
N SER A 49 17.88 -12.09 -2.93
CA SER A 49 16.65 -11.28 -3.00
C SER A 49 15.50 -12.00 -3.71
N LEU A 50 15.79 -12.79 -4.76
CA LEU A 50 14.81 -13.52 -5.59
C LEU A 50 14.45 -14.89 -4.98
N THR A 51 15.37 -15.52 -4.24
CA THR A 51 15.20 -16.80 -3.52
C THR A 51 14.58 -16.59 -2.14
N ARG A 52 14.42 -15.34 -1.70
CA ARG A 52 13.25 -14.99 -0.88
C ARG A 52 11.99 -15.18 -1.73
N GLY A 53 11.71 -16.44 -2.09
CA GLY A 53 10.39 -16.88 -2.42
C GLY A 53 9.46 -16.44 -1.30
N GLY A 54 8.21 -16.16 -1.66
CA GLY A 54 7.15 -15.96 -0.68
C GLY A 54 7.24 -17.04 0.40
N PRO A 55 6.99 -16.66 1.66
CA PRO A 55 7.69 -17.28 2.76
C PRO A 55 7.26 -18.73 3.01
N GLU A 56 8.23 -19.61 3.28
CA GLU A 56 8.03 -20.88 4.02
C GLU A 56 7.63 -20.62 5.49
N THR A 57 7.47 -19.35 5.87
CA THR A 57 7.04 -18.84 7.18
C THR A 57 5.78 -17.97 7.02
N ILE A 58 5.08 -17.69 8.12
CA ILE A 58 3.88 -16.84 8.09
C ILE A 58 4.28 -15.41 7.66
N ALA A 59 3.61 -14.86 6.65
CA ALA A 59 3.65 -13.43 6.35
C ALA A 59 2.26 -12.85 6.18
N PHE A 60 2.06 -11.70 6.82
CA PHE A 60 0.88 -10.86 6.64
C PHE A 60 1.20 -9.80 5.60
N THR A 61 0.39 -9.72 4.56
CA THR A 61 0.60 -8.78 3.44
C THR A 61 -0.04 -7.41 3.68
N GLY A 62 -0.77 -7.26 4.78
CA GLY A 62 -1.46 -6.03 5.15
C GLY A 62 -2.48 -6.28 6.26
N CYS A 63 -3.17 -5.20 6.65
CA CYS A 63 -4.30 -5.23 7.56
C CYS A 63 -5.22 -4.08 7.17
N SER A 64 -6.43 -4.40 6.72
CA SER A 64 -7.42 -3.41 6.31
C SER A 64 -8.48 -3.31 7.40
N PRO A 65 -8.55 -2.21 8.17
CA PRO A 65 -9.61 -2.04 9.15
C PRO A 65 -10.96 -1.88 8.46
N ILE A 66 -12.01 -2.47 9.05
CA ILE A 66 -13.40 -2.23 8.67
C ILE A 66 -13.96 -1.16 9.60
N LEU A 67 -14.36 -0.03 9.04
CA LEU A 67 -14.89 1.13 9.74
C LEU A 67 -16.39 1.21 9.54
N ARG A 68 -17.13 1.40 10.64
CA ARG A 68 -18.58 1.56 10.59
C ARG A 68 -18.93 2.95 10.06
N ILE A 69 -19.71 3.00 8.99
CA ILE A 69 -20.23 4.24 8.38
C ILE A 69 -21.76 4.20 8.35
N PHE A 70 -22.44 5.35 8.35
CA PHE A 70 -23.91 5.40 8.42
C PHE A 70 -24.58 6.10 7.23
N ASP A 71 -23.78 6.72 6.36
CA ASP A 71 -24.25 7.46 5.20
C ASP A 71 -23.19 7.38 4.10
N GLU A 72 -23.52 6.71 2.99
CA GLU A 72 -22.61 6.56 1.85
C GLU A 72 -22.12 7.90 1.31
N ALA A 73 -23.02 8.86 1.07
CA ALA A 73 -22.66 10.12 0.43
C ALA A 73 -21.65 10.89 1.28
N LYS A 74 -21.88 10.92 2.60
CA LYS A 74 -20.98 11.54 3.56
C LYS A 74 -19.66 10.78 3.71
N ALA A 75 -19.68 9.45 3.58
CA ALA A 75 -18.47 8.64 3.55
C ALA A 75 -17.62 8.99 2.31
N ARG A 76 -18.21 9.08 1.12
CA ARG A 76 -17.48 9.45 -0.11
C ARG A 76 -16.94 10.88 -0.05
N GLU A 77 -17.74 11.83 0.44
CA GLU A 77 -17.31 13.22 0.67
C GLU A 77 -16.04 13.25 1.53
N PHE A 78 -16.02 12.51 2.64
CA PHE A 78 -14.89 12.50 3.56
C PHE A 78 -13.70 11.66 3.07
N TYR A 79 -13.90 10.36 2.80
CA TYR A 79 -12.79 9.46 2.49
C TYR A 79 -12.23 9.72 1.08
N CYS A 80 -13.09 9.93 0.08
CA CYS A 80 -12.62 10.16 -1.29
C CYS A 80 -12.34 11.66 -1.52
N GLY A 81 -13.28 12.52 -1.16
CA GLY A 81 -13.16 13.97 -1.37
C GLY A 81 -12.11 14.63 -0.49
N PHE A 82 -12.19 14.48 0.83
CA PHE A 82 -11.27 15.14 1.76
C PHE A 82 -9.95 14.37 1.95
N LEU A 83 -9.99 13.06 2.19
CA LEU A 83 -8.77 12.27 2.39
C LEU A 83 -8.16 11.76 1.08
N GLY A 84 -8.78 12.01 -0.08
CA GLY A 84 -8.18 11.72 -1.38
C GLY A 84 -8.06 10.25 -1.73
N PHE A 85 -8.82 9.36 -1.08
CA PHE A 85 -8.88 7.95 -1.48
C PHE A 85 -9.64 7.77 -2.79
N THR A 86 -9.38 6.65 -3.47
CA THR A 86 -10.19 6.17 -4.58
C THR A 86 -10.93 4.91 -4.17
N VAL A 87 -12.09 4.68 -4.76
CA VAL A 87 -12.83 3.43 -4.54
C VAL A 87 -12.08 2.28 -5.20
N ALA A 88 -11.79 1.24 -4.43
CA ALA A 88 -11.22 0.00 -4.92
C ALA A 88 -12.32 -0.97 -5.40
N PHE A 89 -13.37 -1.14 -4.58
CA PHE A 89 -14.56 -1.90 -4.95
C PHE A 89 -15.76 -1.55 -4.05
N GLU A 90 -16.95 -1.92 -4.52
CA GLU A 90 -18.22 -1.77 -3.81
C GLU A 90 -19.06 -3.04 -3.93
N HIS A 91 -19.82 -3.33 -2.89
CA HIS A 91 -20.76 -4.44 -2.85
C HIS A 91 -22.05 -4.01 -2.16
N ARG A 92 -23.16 -4.30 -2.83
CA ARG A 92 -24.52 -4.26 -2.29
C ARG A 92 -25.23 -5.54 -2.72
N HIS A 93 -26.06 -6.11 -1.84
CA HIS A 93 -26.91 -7.24 -2.21
C HIS A 93 -28.04 -6.81 -3.18
N THR A 94 -28.64 -5.65 -2.93
CA THR A 94 -29.58 -4.93 -3.82
C THR A 94 -29.35 -3.43 -3.67
N ALA A 95 -29.89 -2.60 -4.58
CA ALA A 95 -29.61 -1.15 -4.60
C ALA A 95 -29.97 -0.43 -3.29
N ASP A 96 -30.98 -0.93 -2.58
CA ASP A 96 -31.60 -0.38 -1.39
C ASP A 96 -31.12 -1.04 -0.08
N LEU A 97 -30.17 -1.98 -0.16
CA LEU A 97 -29.56 -2.64 1.00
C LEU A 97 -28.20 -2.02 1.34
N PRO A 98 -27.73 -2.14 2.61
CA PRO A 98 -26.48 -1.53 3.08
C PRO A 98 -25.26 -1.76 2.18
N LEU A 99 -24.40 -0.74 2.08
CA LEU A 99 -23.13 -0.76 1.36
C LEU A 99 -22.01 -1.42 2.16
N TYR A 100 -21.21 -2.20 1.45
CA TYR A 100 -19.83 -2.47 1.81
C TYR A 100 -18.91 -1.89 0.71
N MET A 101 -17.90 -1.11 1.09
CA MET A 101 -16.99 -0.46 0.14
C MET A 101 -15.55 -0.53 0.64
N ALA A 102 -14.60 -0.79 -0.24
CA ALA A 102 -13.19 -0.57 0.05
C ALA A 102 -12.69 0.67 -0.70
N VAL A 103 -11.90 1.47 0.01
CA VAL A 103 -11.20 2.63 -0.53
C VAL A 103 -9.70 2.45 -0.36
N GLU A 104 -8.92 2.91 -1.33
CA GLU A 104 -7.47 2.76 -1.34
C GLU A 104 -6.74 4.06 -1.69
N ARG A 105 -5.55 4.22 -1.11
CA ARG A 105 -4.66 5.33 -1.38
C ARG A 105 -3.24 4.97 -0.98
N ALA A 106 -2.28 5.12 -1.90
CA ALA A 106 -0.84 5.02 -1.60
C ALA A 106 -0.44 3.76 -0.78
N GLY A 107 -1.05 2.61 -1.09
CA GLY A 107 -0.79 1.34 -0.39
C GLY A 107 -1.59 1.10 0.89
N LEU A 108 -2.39 2.06 1.34
CA LEU A 108 -3.37 1.89 2.42
C LEU A 108 -4.74 1.53 1.84
N GLN A 109 -5.38 0.50 2.40
CA GLN A 109 -6.76 0.14 2.10
C GLN A 109 -7.60 0.21 3.38
N LEU A 110 -8.77 0.82 3.29
CA LEU A 110 -9.76 0.92 4.36
C LEU A 110 -11.08 0.33 3.85
N HIS A 111 -11.74 -0.46 4.68
CA HIS A 111 -13.05 -0.99 4.37
C HIS A 111 -14.10 -0.19 5.15
N LEU A 112 -15.20 0.14 4.51
CA LEU A 112 -16.28 0.95 5.05
C LEU A 112 -17.57 0.12 4.95
N SER A 113 -18.32 0.04 6.05
CA SER A 113 -19.51 -0.81 6.12
C SER A 113 -20.70 -0.10 6.74
N GLU A 114 -21.84 -0.14 6.05
CA GLU A 114 -23.15 0.24 6.59
C GLU A 114 -23.80 -0.90 7.39
N HIS A 115 -23.21 -2.10 7.40
CA HIS A 115 -23.77 -3.27 8.06
C HIS A 115 -23.59 -3.21 9.59
N HIS A 116 -24.68 -3.45 10.32
CA HIS A 116 -24.72 -3.33 11.79
C HIS A 116 -23.80 -4.32 12.53
N ASN A 117 -23.59 -5.52 11.97
CA ASN A 117 -22.85 -6.60 12.63
C ASN A 117 -21.41 -6.77 12.12
N ASP A 118 -20.95 -5.86 11.27
CA ASP A 118 -19.67 -5.99 10.57
C ASP A 118 -18.57 -5.13 11.21
N ALA A 119 -18.93 -3.98 11.78
CA ALA A 119 -18.03 -3.15 12.56
C ALA A 119 -18.77 -2.36 13.65
N SER A 120 -18.07 -2.04 14.73
CA SER A 120 -18.58 -1.15 15.78
C SER A 120 -18.25 0.32 15.47
N PRO A 121 -19.14 1.27 15.82
CA PRO A 121 -18.86 2.70 15.70
C PRO A 121 -17.72 3.14 16.62
N GLY A 122 -16.96 4.16 16.21
CA GLY A 122 -15.95 4.78 17.06
C GLY A 122 -14.58 4.09 17.06
N ALA A 123 -14.26 3.35 16.00
CA ALA A 123 -12.98 2.67 15.83
C ALA A 123 -11.80 3.67 15.88
N ASN A 124 -10.62 3.18 16.21
CA ASN A 124 -9.39 3.96 16.21
C ASN A 124 -8.30 3.20 15.45
N ALA A 125 -8.00 3.64 14.24
CA ALA A 125 -7.00 3.04 13.37
C ALA A 125 -5.66 3.77 13.53
N PHE A 126 -4.61 3.02 13.89
CA PHE A 126 -3.23 3.51 13.84
C PHE A 126 -2.62 3.15 12.49
N ILE A 127 -2.11 4.16 11.78
CA ILE A 127 -1.68 4.05 10.39
C ILE A 127 -0.23 4.53 10.30
N PRO A 128 0.75 3.62 10.25
CA PRO A 128 2.13 3.96 9.95
C PRO A 128 2.20 4.73 8.62
N THR A 129 2.83 5.89 8.63
CA THR A 129 2.85 6.84 7.51
C THR A 129 4.25 7.37 7.32
N THR A 130 4.65 7.56 6.06
CA THR A 130 5.87 8.31 5.70
C THR A 130 5.47 9.60 5.03
N ASN A 131 6.27 10.65 5.23
CA ASN A 131 6.06 12.00 4.71
C ASN A 131 4.74 12.62 5.21
N LEU A 132 4.52 12.56 6.53
CA LEU A 132 3.26 12.99 7.14
C LEU A 132 2.99 14.49 6.95
N ARG A 133 4.04 15.31 6.88
CA ARG A 133 3.93 16.75 6.63
C ARG A 133 3.36 17.05 5.24
N ALA A 134 3.74 16.29 4.22
CA ALA A 134 3.19 16.46 2.88
C ALA A 134 1.71 16.04 2.83
N LEU A 135 1.36 14.91 3.46
CA LEU A 135 -0.03 14.49 3.59
C LEU A 135 -0.88 15.56 4.29
N HIS A 136 -0.40 16.10 5.41
CA HIS A 136 -1.08 17.18 6.13
C HIS A 136 -1.28 18.42 5.25
N ALA A 137 -0.25 18.86 4.52
CA ALA A 137 -0.36 20.02 3.63
C ALA A 137 -1.43 19.82 2.54
N GLU A 138 -1.48 18.63 1.92
CA GLU A 138 -2.51 18.30 0.93
C GLU A 138 -3.92 18.29 1.52
N VAL A 139 -4.09 17.66 2.68
CA VAL A 139 -5.37 17.59 3.40
C VAL A 139 -5.86 18.99 3.77
N MET A 140 -4.97 19.84 4.27
CA MET A 140 -5.31 21.23 4.61
C MET A 140 -5.67 22.07 3.39
N ALA A 141 -5.04 21.84 2.23
CA ALA A 141 -5.35 22.56 0.99
C ALA A 141 -6.77 22.29 0.47
N ARG A 142 -7.38 21.16 0.85
CA ARG A 142 -8.77 20.82 0.47
C ARG A 142 -9.83 21.61 1.24
N ASN A 143 -9.44 22.40 2.25
CA ASN A 143 -10.31 23.32 2.98
C ASN A 143 -11.63 22.71 3.47
N TYR A 144 -11.59 21.48 3.96
CA TYR A 144 -12.77 20.78 4.44
C TYR A 144 -13.33 21.45 5.71
N PRO A 145 -14.59 21.87 5.73
CA PRO A 145 -15.10 22.73 6.81
C PRO A 145 -15.23 22.00 8.15
N PHE A 146 -15.41 20.68 8.13
CA PHE A 146 -15.68 19.88 9.32
C PHE A 146 -14.44 19.24 9.95
N ASN A 147 -13.25 19.41 9.35
CA ASN A 147 -12.02 18.85 9.91
C ASN A 147 -10.80 19.74 9.60
N ARG A 148 -10.00 20.05 10.62
CA ARG A 148 -8.74 20.80 10.52
C ARG A 148 -7.66 20.10 11.34
N PRO A 149 -7.16 18.95 10.88
CA PRO A 149 -6.24 18.14 11.67
C PRO A 149 -4.90 18.86 11.82
N GLY A 150 -4.34 18.85 13.02
CA GLY A 150 -3.01 19.38 13.29
C GLY A 150 -1.93 18.30 13.27
N LEU A 151 -0.68 18.74 13.18
CA LEU A 151 0.49 17.89 13.44
C LEU A 151 0.89 18.02 14.91
N GLU A 152 1.08 16.89 15.57
CA GLU A 152 1.50 16.81 16.98
C GLU A 152 2.76 15.97 17.10
N LYS A 153 3.76 16.46 17.84
CA LYS A 153 4.98 15.70 18.13
C LYS A 153 4.77 14.93 19.44
N LEU A 154 4.82 13.60 19.36
CA LEU A 154 4.62 12.66 20.47
C LEU A 154 5.91 11.85 20.71
N PRO A 155 6.04 11.15 21.87
CA PRO A 155 7.26 10.40 22.19
C PRO A 155 7.66 9.33 21.16
N TRP A 156 6.71 8.82 20.37
CA TRP A 156 6.95 7.80 19.34
C TRP A 156 7.07 8.35 17.91
N GLY A 157 6.80 9.65 17.69
CA GLY A 157 6.86 10.23 16.35
C GLY A 157 5.95 11.44 16.14
N LEU A 158 5.86 11.88 14.88
CA LEU A 158 4.94 12.92 14.44
C LEU A 158 3.58 12.26 14.12
N GLN A 159 2.48 12.83 14.61
CA GLN A 159 1.14 12.29 14.43
C GLN A 159 0.19 13.35 13.87
N MET A 160 -0.73 12.91 13.00
CA MET A 160 -1.90 13.65 12.57
C MET A 160 -3.13 12.77 12.80
N GLN A 161 -4.13 13.27 13.53
CA GLN A 161 -5.38 12.57 13.74
C GLN A 161 -6.51 13.25 12.97
N VAL A 162 -7.24 12.47 12.18
CA VAL A 162 -8.52 12.90 11.59
C VAL A 162 -9.67 12.17 12.26
N HIS A 163 -10.83 12.82 12.27
CA HIS A 163 -12.08 12.32 12.79
C HIS A 163 -13.04 12.22 11.62
N ASP A 164 -13.51 11.02 11.33
CA ASP A 164 -14.52 10.84 10.31
C ASP A 164 -15.90 11.32 10.81
N PRO A 165 -16.89 11.45 9.91
CA PRO A 165 -18.25 11.86 10.28
C PRO A 165 -19.02 10.85 11.15
N PHE A 166 -18.50 9.64 11.33
CA PHE A 166 -19.17 8.51 11.97
C PHE A 166 -18.55 8.15 13.34
N GLY A 167 -17.61 8.97 13.82
CA GLY A 167 -16.95 8.84 15.12
C GLY A 167 -15.65 8.04 15.11
N ASN A 168 -15.24 7.49 13.96
CA ASN A 168 -13.98 6.79 13.81
C ASN A 168 -12.80 7.79 13.79
N ARG A 169 -11.64 7.32 14.26
CA ARG A 169 -10.40 8.08 14.31
C ARG A 169 -9.35 7.38 13.46
N LEU A 170 -8.68 8.13 12.60
CA LEU A 170 -7.52 7.66 11.84
C LEU A 170 -6.30 8.44 12.30
N ARG A 171 -5.32 7.74 12.86
CA ARG A 171 -4.06 8.30 13.36
C ARG A 171 -2.94 7.96 12.40
N PHE A 172 -2.61 8.91 11.54
CA PHE A 172 -1.44 8.82 10.68
C PHE A 172 -0.21 9.16 11.51
N CYS A 173 0.75 8.25 11.56
CA CYS A 173 1.92 8.38 12.44
C CYS A 173 3.21 8.09 11.67
N GLU A 174 4.10 9.08 11.66
CA GLU A 174 5.46 8.96 11.14
C GLU A 174 6.42 8.75 12.31
N GLN A 175 6.95 7.52 12.42
CA GLN A 175 7.87 7.11 13.48
C GLN A 175 9.33 7.41 13.08
N GLY A 176 10.15 7.83 14.04
CA GLY A 176 11.60 7.95 13.85
C GLY A 176 12.10 9.21 13.12
N SER A 177 11.31 10.29 13.12
CA SER A 177 11.72 11.61 12.60
C SER A 177 12.53 12.45 13.58
#